data_AF-A0A832FX52-F1
#
_entry.id   AF-A0A832FX52-F1
#
_cell.length_a   1.000
_cell.length_b   1.000
_cell.length_c   1.000
_cell.angle_alpha   90.00
_cell.angle_beta   90.00
_cell.angle_gamma   90.00
#
_symmetry.space_group_name_H-M   'P 1'
#
loop_
_entity.id
_entity.type
_entity.pdbx_description
1 polymer ?
#
loop_
_entity_poly.entity_id
_entity_poly.type
_entity_poly.pdbx_seq_one_letter_code
_entity_poly.pdbx_strand_id
1 'polypeptide(L)'
;MPPLCGNPYPVGDVPWAEAFRASSQCQQQLQLVAELGQLEHLVAAHPTAQHAWFRLGCVRGILADNQGAVQAFRQAAALEGCLDLAVLAESFAQLLEPQSTLLVQPPCLAWEVREVELLKSHVETHPRCFVRIRDDAKGMWVISVLEHPPPAALDEDEDGGLQDVLAELHLLFGDQFKQPVLVAWARSAVGMRQFPQVVHDVLGNAPGGEPWLVRPLEAPDVPRIMVSDLVPIPLISAVPNSAELQEAVHKLVFKRLEAWQKMPSPHLEGQTPEAAAADPRLRIKLLALLLNWEAAYGTQDSRADSLFAAVRERLGLPQPQQVECDPDLPLLPVALFAHVRLDGNARAIPVQLVRTAIHLSHLTAIRRFAEALQDATDDESHAAFVECCKHLGKHTFYPEERLQWLERARSAVSDSDTASLEFDLARLPTLASLGKTAEALALVHQLESAIPKLFPNDPQPLQQMQMLKQALHAMQSAAAEPPPSDTIWTPEAQTAPAKPGLWLPDQE
;
A
#
# COMPACT_ATOMS: atom_id res chain seq x y z
N MET A 1 12.93 6.26 -10.10
CA MET A 1 13.58 6.06 -11.41
C MET A 1 13.06 4.76 -11.98
N PRO A 2 12.66 4.68 -13.27
CA PRO A 2 12.45 3.38 -13.88
C PRO A 2 13.79 2.63 -13.82
N PRO A 3 13.83 1.36 -13.36
CA PRO A 3 15.04 0.57 -13.46
C PRO A 3 15.46 0.43 -14.93
N LEU A 4 16.67 -0.06 -15.16
CA LEU A 4 17.21 -0.45 -16.47
C LEU A 4 16.35 -1.58 -17.08
N CYS A 5 15.11 -1.29 -17.49
CA CYS A 5 14.14 -2.31 -17.91
C CYS A 5 14.64 -2.99 -19.19
N GLY A 6 14.83 -4.32 -19.13
CA GLY A 6 14.99 -5.13 -20.34
C GLY A 6 13.75 -5.06 -21.22
N ASN A 7 13.83 -5.60 -22.43
CA ASN A 7 12.65 -5.75 -23.28
C ASN A 7 11.82 -6.96 -22.80
N PRO A 8 10.60 -6.77 -22.24
CA PRO A 8 9.86 -7.85 -21.61
C PRO A 8 9.20 -8.81 -22.60
N TYR A 9 9.08 -8.42 -23.87
CA TYR A 9 8.43 -9.21 -24.91
C TYR A 9 9.43 -9.61 -26.01
N PRO A 10 9.33 -10.84 -26.54
CA PRO A 10 10.28 -11.34 -27.52
C PRO A 10 10.19 -10.56 -28.84
N VAL A 11 11.35 -10.23 -29.40
CA VAL A 11 11.46 -9.70 -30.76
C VAL A 11 11.46 -10.88 -31.73
N GLY A 12 10.47 -10.93 -32.63
CA GLY A 12 10.40 -11.93 -33.69
C GLY A 12 11.54 -11.81 -34.71
N ASP A 13 11.55 -12.68 -35.71
CA ASP A 13 12.50 -12.60 -36.82
C ASP A 13 12.12 -11.47 -37.78
N VAL A 14 12.67 -10.28 -37.52
CA VAL A 14 12.39 -9.05 -38.27
C VAL A 14 13.70 -8.42 -38.76
N PRO A 15 13.69 -7.66 -39.87
CA PRO A 15 14.92 -7.14 -40.50
C PRO A 15 15.80 -6.29 -39.58
N TRP A 16 15.22 -5.69 -38.54
CA TRP A 16 15.90 -4.82 -37.58
C TRP A 16 16.30 -5.53 -36.28
N ALA A 17 16.00 -6.82 -36.11
CA ALA A 17 16.22 -7.56 -34.88
C ALA A 17 17.69 -7.63 -34.46
N GLU A 18 18.61 -7.82 -35.42
CA GLU A 18 20.05 -7.85 -35.14
C GLU A 18 20.58 -6.51 -34.65
N ALA A 19 20.20 -5.42 -35.31
CA ALA A 19 20.58 -4.07 -34.91
C ALA A 19 20.03 -3.70 -33.53
N PHE A 20 18.80 -4.13 -33.22
CA PHE A 20 18.20 -3.97 -31.88
C PHE A 20 18.91 -4.81 -30.81
N ARG A 21 19.31 -6.05 -31.12
CA ARG A 21 20.11 -6.87 -30.19
C ARG A 21 21.49 -6.25 -29.95
N ALA A 22 22.11 -5.68 -30.98
CA ALA A 22 23.39 -4.98 -30.85
C ALA A 22 23.28 -3.76 -29.93
N SER A 23 22.22 -2.95 -30.03
CA SER A 23 22.02 -1.81 -29.12
C SER A 23 21.81 -2.25 -27.67
N SER A 24 21.17 -3.40 -27.46
CA SER A 24 20.98 -3.97 -26.12
C SER A 24 22.31 -4.40 -25.45
N GLN A 25 23.37 -4.67 -26.21
CA GLN A 25 24.70 -4.94 -25.64
C GLN A 25 25.34 -3.71 -24.99
N CYS A 26 25.04 -2.50 -25.49
CA CYS A 26 25.49 -1.25 -24.88
C CYS A 26 24.91 -1.08 -23.46
N GLN A 27 23.70 -1.58 -23.20
CA GLN A 27 23.09 -1.58 -21.86
C GLN A 27 23.93 -2.37 -20.85
N GLN A 28 24.36 -3.58 -21.22
CA GLN A 28 25.17 -4.45 -20.35
C GLN A 28 26.51 -3.79 -19.97
N GLN A 29 27.00 -2.90 -20.83
CA GLN A 29 28.22 -2.13 -20.62
C GLN A 29 27.97 -0.73 -20.04
N LEU A 30 26.73 -0.41 -19.66
CA LEU A 30 26.29 0.91 -19.16
C LEU A 30 26.58 2.08 -20.12
N GLN A 31 26.64 1.82 -21.43
CA GLN A 31 26.92 2.81 -22.48
C GLN A 31 25.62 3.44 -23.02
N LEU A 32 24.84 4.08 -22.14
CA LEU A 32 23.50 4.59 -22.46
C LEU A 32 23.48 5.64 -23.59
N VAL A 33 24.52 6.48 -23.72
CA VAL A 33 24.61 7.49 -24.78
C VAL A 33 24.88 6.84 -26.15
N ALA A 34 25.69 5.77 -26.19
CA ALA A 34 25.92 5.01 -27.41
C ALA A 34 24.66 4.26 -27.82
N GLU A 35 23.96 3.65 -26.86
CA GLU A 35 22.68 2.99 -27.08
C GLU A 35 21.63 3.96 -27.64
N LEU A 36 21.52 5.17 -27.06
CA LEU A 36 20.63 6.22 -27.54
C LEU A 36 20.86 6.51 -29.03
N GLY A 37 22.10 6.76 -29.44
CA GLY A 37 22.43 7.05 -30.85
C GLY A 37 22.12 5.89 -31.79
N GLN A 38 22.35 4.64 -31.35
CA GLN A 38 22.01 3.45 -32.15
C GLN A 38 20.49 3.30 -32.31
N LEU A 39 19.73 3.50 -31.23
CA LEU A 39 18.26 3.42 -31.26
C LEU A 39 17.66 4.55 -32.10
N GLU A 40 18.18 5.77 -32.03
CA GLU A 40 17.72 6.89 -32.87
C GLU A 40 17.94 6.60 -34.37
N HIS A 41 19.10 6.03 -34.72
CA HIS A 41 19.34 5.57 -36.08
C HIS A 41 18.39 4.43 -36.49
N LEU A 42 18.15 3.48 -35.59
CA LEU A 42 17.30 2.32 -35.82
C LEU A 42 15.85 2.72 -36.08
N VAL A 43 15.27 3.59 -35.25
CA VAL A 43 13.87 4.04 -35.43
C VAL A 43 13.71 4.96 -36.64
N ALA A 44 14.76 5.68 -37.04
CA ALA A 44 14.75 6.45 -38.29
C ALA A 44 14.75 5.55 -39.53
N ALA A 45 15.54 4.46 -39.51
CA ALA A 45 15.60 3.48 -40.60
C ALA A 45 14.37 2.55 -40.62
N HIS A 46 13.81 2.26 -39.46
CA HIS A 46 12.65 1.37 -39.28
C HIS A 46 11.59 2.03 -38.39
N PRO A 47 10.79 2.99 -38.93
CA PRO A 47 9.80 3.74 -38.14
C PRO A 47 8.68 2.90 -37.53
N THR A 48 8.48 1.67 -38.01
CA THR A 48 7.48 0.72 -37.51
C THR A 48 8.04 -0.26 -36.47
N ALA A 49 9.31 -0.14 -36.07
CA ALA A 49 9.94 -1.02 -35.09
C ALA A 49 9.45 -0.71 -33.66
N GLN A 50 8.30 -1.26 -33.28
CA GLN A 50 7.64 -1.02 -31.99
C GLN A 50 8.58 -1.17 -30.77
N HIS A 51 9.36 -2.26 -30.73
CA HIS A 51 10.30 -2.54 -29.64
C HIS A 51 11.46 -1.54 -29.58
N ALA A 52 11.94 -1.07 -30.73
CA ALA A 52 12.98 -0.04 -30.80
C ALA A 52 12.48 1.30 -30.24
N TRP A 53 11.25 1.70 -30.58
CA TRP A 53 10.61 2.89 -30.01
C TRP A 53 10.40 2.80 -28.50
N PHE A 54 9.94 1.65 -28.01
CA PHE A 54 9.78 1.43 -26.57
C PHE A 54 11.13 1.57 -25.85
N ARG A 55 12.17 0.90 -26.36
CA ARG A 55 13.51 0.96 -25.75
C ARG A 55 14.11 2.36 -25.81
N LEU A 56 13.90 3.08 -26.92
CA LEU A 56 14.30 4.49 -27.05
C LEU A 56 13.65 5.34 -25.95
N GLY A 57 12.36 5.11 -25.67
CA GLY A 57 11.66 5.74 -24.55
C GLY A 57 12.31 5.45 -23.20
N CYS A 58 12.68 4.19 -22.93
CA CYS A 58 13.36 3.81 -21.70
C CYS A 58 14.72 4.52 -21.54
N VAL A 59 15.56 4.50 -22.57
CA VAL A 59 16.89 5.12 -22.53
C VAL A 59 16.78 6.63 -22.34
N ARG A 60 15.87 7.31 -23.05
CA ARG A 60 15.61 8.73 -22.86
C ARG A 60 15.14 9.06 -21.44
N GLY A 61 14.24 8.25 -20.88
CA GLY A 61 13.77 8.41 -19.51
C GLY A 61 14.88 8.26 -18.47
N ILE A 62 15.79 7.30 -18.66
CA ILE A 62 16.98 7.13 -17.79
C ILE A 62 17.92 8.33 -17.89
N LEU A 63 18.07 8.90 -19.09
CA LEU A 63 18.86 10.11 -19.34
C LEU A 63 18.11 11.41 -18.99
N ALA A 64 16.97 11.31 -18.28
CA ALA A 64 16.13 12.43 -17.85
C ALA A 64 15.51 13.29 -18.97
N ASP A 65 15.50 12.79 -20.22
CA ASP A 65 14.72 13.37 -21.31
C ASP A 65 13.27 12.87 -21.25
N ASN A 66 12.50 13.37 -20.28
CA ASN A 66 11.12 12.93 -20.07
C ASN A 66 10.21 13.24 -21.27
N GLN A 67 10.41 14.38 -21.94
CA GLN A 67 9.59 14.75 -23.10
C GLN A 67 9.87 13.83 -24.30
N GLY A 68 11.14 13.60 -24.61
CA GLY A 68 11.51 12.68 -25.68
C GLY A 68 11.16 11.23 -25.35
N ALA A 69 11.17 10.84 -24.07
CA ALA A 69 10.70 9.54 -23.62
C ALA A 69 9.19 9.35 -23.85
N VAL A 70 8.37 10.31 -23.41
CA VAL A 70 6.92 10.31 -23.62
C VAL A 70 6.57 10.20 -25.10
N GLN A 71 7.27 10.97 -25.97
CA GLN A 71 7.07 10.90 -27.42
C GLN A 71 7.39 9.50 -27.97
N ALA A 72 8.53 8.92 -27.59
CA ALA A 72 8.93 7.59 -28.06
C ALA A 72 7.99 6.49 -27.57
N PHE A 73 7.53 6.55 -26.32
CA PHE A 73 6.55 5.61 -25.78
C PHE A 73 5.19 5.69 -26.49
N ARG A 74 4.69 6.90 -26.74
CA ARG A 74 3.43 7.08 -27.49
C ARG A 74 3.55 6.59 -28.93
N GLN A 75 4.72 6.77 -29.54
CA GLN A 75 5.00 6.22 -30.86
C GLN A 75 4.95 4.68 -30.81
N ALA A 76 5.58 4.04 -29.82
CA ALA A 76 5.51 2.59 -29.63
C ALA A 76 4.07 2.10 -29.38
N ALA A 77 3.28 2.84 -28.60
CA ALA A 77 1.90 2.50 -28.29
C ALA A 77 0.96 2.59 -29.51
N ALA A 78 1.25 3.49 -30.46
CA ALA A 78 0.44 3.70 -31.66
C ALA A 78 0.75 2.71 -32.80
N LEU A 79 1.86 1.98 -32.73
CA LEU A 79 2.28 1.02 -33.76
C LEU A 79 1.54 -0.32 -33.62
N GLU A 80 1.25 -0.95 -34.75
CA GLU A 80 0.77 -2.33 -34.79
C GLU A 80 1.85 -3.30 -34.30
N GLY A 81 1.47 -4.28 -33.48
CA GLY A 81 2.40 -5.24 -32.91
C GLY A 81 1.87 -5.92 -31.65
N CYS A 82 2.74 -6.06 -30.65
CA CYS A 82 2.38 -6.62 -29.35
C CYS A 82 1.49 -5.63 -28.59
N LEU A 83 0.26 -6.05 -28.26
CA LEU A 83 -0.68 -5.22 -27.49
C LEU A 83 -0.13 -4.90 -26.11
N ASP A 84 0.39 -5.89 -25.37
CA ASP A 84 0.90 -5.67 -24.01
C ASP A 84 2.13 -4.75 -23.98
N LEU A 85 2.96 -4.77 -25.03
CA LEU A 85 4.05 -3.79 -25.19
C LEU A 85 3.49 -2.38 -25.45
N ALA A 86 2.46 -2.24 -26.28
CA ALA A 86 1.81 -0.95 -26.51
C ALA A 86 1.18 -0.39 -25.22
N VAL A 87 0.53 -1.26 -24.45
CA VAL A 87 -0.04 -0.94 -23.13
C VAL A 87 1.05 -0.52 -22.14
N LEU A 88 2.15 -1.27 -22.08
CA LEU A 88 3.28 -0.93 -21.22
C LEU A 88 3.93 0.40 -21.63
N ALA A 89 4.13 0.63 -22.93
CA ALA A 89 4.67 1.89 -23.44
C ALA A 89 3.78 3.07 -23.03
N GLU A 90 2.48 2.98 -23.30
CA GLU A 90 1.52 4.02 -22.91
C GLU A 90 1.49 4.20 -21.38
N SER A 91 1.64 3.12 -20.60
CA SER A 91 1.70 3.21 -19.13
C SER A 91 2.87 4.07 -18.67
N PHE A 92 4.04 3.93 -19.29
CA PHE A 92 5.22 4.75 -18.99
C PHE A 92 5.06 6.19 -19.46
N ALA A 93 4.45 6.41 -20.62
CA ALA A 93 4.10 7.76 -21.07
C ALA A 93 3.21 8.47 -20.04
N GLN A 94 2.14 7.81 -19.57
CA GLN A 94 1.24 8.36 -18.55
C GLN A 94 1.96 8.65 -17.22
N LEU A 95 2.88 7.78 -16.79
CA LEU A 95 3.63 7.98 -15.54
C LEU A 95 4.61 9.16 -15.60
N LEU A 96 5.24 9.39 -16.76
CA LEU A 96 6.19 10.47 -16.97
C LEU A 96 5.52 11.82 -17.22
N GLU A 97 4.21 11.82 -17.56
CA GLU A 97 3.49 13.06 -17.77
C GLU A 97 3.27 13.83 -16.46
N PRO A 98 3.32 15.19 -16.51
CA PRO A 98 3.05 16.03 -15.35
C PRO A 98 1.65 15.83 -14.73
N GLN A 99 0.74 15.23 -15.50
CA GLN A 99 -0.65 14.90 -15.14
C GLN A 99 -0.85 13.40 -14.89
N SER A 100 0.20 12.67 -14.46
CA SER A 100 0.16 11.22 -14.24
C SER A 100 -1.05 10.75 -13.42
N THR A 101 -1.70 9.68 -13.87
CA THR A 101 -2.90 9.09 -13.27
C THR A 101 -2.68 8.33 -11.98
N LEU A 102 -1.42 8.03 -11.64
CA LEU A 102 -1.11 7.60 -10.29
C LEU A 102 -1.05 8.79 -9.35
N LEU A 103 -1.16 10.03 -9.81
CA LEU A 103 -1.11 11.22 -9.00
C LEU A 103 -2.37 12.03 -9.24
N VAL A 104 -3.36 11.88 -8.37
CA VAL A 104 -4.42 12.91 -8.34
C VAL A 104 -3.75 14.19 -7.86
N GLN A 105 -4.09 15.31 -8.49
CA GLN A 105 -3.74 16.63 -7.99
C GLN A 105 -4.92 17.14 -7.16
N PRO A 106 -5.17 16.62 -5.94
CA PRO A 106 -6.17 17.24 -5.11
C PRO A 106 -5.71 18.68 -4.84
N PRO A 107 -6.65 19.63 -4.69
CA PRO A 107 -6.30 20.94 -4.16
C PRO A 107 -5.53 20.75 -2.86
N CYS A 108 -4.32 21.31 -2.82
CA CYS A 108 -3.42 21.24 -1.70
C CYS A 108 -3.37 22.63 -1.06
N LEU A 109 -3.55 22.67 0.26
CA LEU A 109 -3.39 23.89 1.04
C LEU A 109 -2.16 23.71 1.92
N ALA A 110 -1.40 24.78 2.10
CA ALA A 110 -0.32 24.79 3.07
C ALA A 110 -0.45 25.97 4.02
N TRP A 111 0.08 25.78 5.23
CA TRP A 111 0.11 26.76 6.29
C TRP A 111 1.50 26.83 6.91
N GLU A 112 1.88 28.05 7.31
CA GLU A 112 2.97 28.22 8.27
C GLU A 112 2.47 27.84 9.66
N VAL A 113 3.22 26.97 10.34
CA VAL A 113 2.88 26.51 11.68
C VAL A 113 3.73 27.29 12.67
N ARG A 114 3.08 28.16 13.46
CA ARG A 114 3.75 28.98 14.48
C ARG A 114 3.96 28.22 15.79
N GLU A 115 3.00 27.38 16.16
CA GLU A 115 3.01 26.62 17.42
C GLU A 115 2.97 25.11 17.15
N VAL A 116 4.13 24.55 16.77
CA VAL A 116 4.25 23.12 16.39
C VAL A 116 3.81 22.19 17.51
N GLU A 117 4.17 22.47 18.75
CA GLU A 117 3.82 21.60 19.89
C GLU A 117 2.32 21.63 20.22
N LEU A 118 1.67 22.78 20.02
CA LEU A 118 0.21 22.87 20.15
C LEU A 118 -0.48 22.04 19.06
N LEU A 119 0.00 22.14 17.82
CA LEU A 119 -0.52 21.34 16.71
C LEU A 119 -0.36 19.84 16.95
N LYS A 120 0.83 19.40 17.39
CA LYS A 120 1.08 17.98 17.73
C LYS A 120 0.11 17.49 18.80
N SER A 121 -0.01 18.21 19.91
CA SER A 121 -0.91 17.85 20.99
C SER A 121 -2.38 17.80 20.55
N HIS A 122 -2.79 18.75 19.70
CA HIS A 122 -4.15 18.79 19.18
C HIS A 122 -4.43 17.60 18.26
N VAL A 123 -3.53 17.29 17.33
CA VAL A 123 -3.66 16.13 16.44
C VAL A 123 -3.67 14.81 17.21
N GLU A 124 -2.84 14.66 18.24
CA GLU A 124 -2.79 13.44 19.05
C GLU A 124 -4.06 13.20 19.87
N THR A 125 -4.78 14.26 20.24
CA THR A 125 -5.97 14.17 21.09
C THR A 125 -7.27 14.30 20.30
N HIS A 126 -7.21 14.75 19.05
CA HIS A 126 -8.39 14.96 18.24
C HIS A 126 -9.00 13.61 17.79
N PRO A 127 -10.30 13.36 18.06
CA PRO A 127 -10.91 12.04 17.87
C PRO A 127 -11.01 11.58 16.41
N ARG A 128 -10.82 12.50 15.45
CA ARG A 128 -10.80 12.22 14.00
C ARG A 128 -9.40 12.15 13.40
N CYS A 129 -8.36 12.35 14.21
CA CYS A 129 -6.97 12.37 13.74
C CYS A 129 -6.26 11.07 14.04
N PHE A 130 -5.34 10.73 13.15
CA PHE A 130 -4.44 9.61 13.35
C PHE A 130 -3.06 9.86 12.79
N VAL A 131 -2.04 9.69 13.61
CA VAL A 131 -0.64 9.83 13.20
C VAL A 131 -0.17 8.49 12.63
N ARG A 132 0.01 8.43 11.30
CA ARG A 132 0.49 7.25 10.57
C ARG A 132 2.01 7.10 10.63
N ILE A 133 2.72 8.21 10.50
CA ILE A 133 4.19 8.24 10.51
C ILE A 133 4.61 9.31 11.49
N ARG A 134 5.55 8.94 12.36
CA ARG A 134 6.26 9.84 13.27
C ARG A 134 7.75 9.66 13.05
N ASP A 135 8.38 10.64 12.42
CA ASP A 135 9.83 10.70 12.27
C ASP A 135 10.32 12.05 12.77
N ASP A 136 10.50 12.17 14.08
CA ASP A 136 10.95 13.41 14.73
C ASP A 136 12.38 13.79 14.30
N ALA A 137 13.21 12.82 13.93
CA ALA A 137 14.58 13.05 13.48
C ALA A 137 14.63 13.75 12.12
N LYS A 138 13.69 13.41 11.22
CA LYS A 138 13.51 14.12 9.93
C LYS A 138 12.47 15.24 10.01
N GLY A 139 11.91 15.46 11.21
CA GLY A 139 10.78 16.34 11.48
C GLY A 139 9.61 16.16 10.51
N MET A 140 9.17 14.92 10.33
CA MET A 140 8.06 14.58 9.44
C MET A 140 6.99 13.81 10.22
N TRP A 141 5.77 14.36 10.23
CA TRP A 141 4.59 13.64 10.70
C TRP A 141 3.57 13.52 9.57
N VAL A 142 3.01 12.33 9.38
CA VAL A 142 1.93 12.07 8.43
C VAL A 142 0.67 11.72 9.19
N ILE A 143 -0.39 12.50 8.98
CA ILE A 143 -1.61 12.50 9.78
C ILE A 143 -2.81 12.27 8.85
N SER A 144 -3.63 11.28 9.14
CA SER A 144 -4.90 11.05 8.44
C SER A 144 -6.06 11.67 9.22
N VAL A 145 -6.98 12.32 8.50
CA VAL A 145 -8.18 12.96 9.04
C VAL A 145 -9.41 12.22 8.55
N LEU A 146 -10.17 11.68 9.50
CA LEU A 146 -11.36 10.86 9.25
C LEU A 146 -12.62 11.73 9.10
N GLU A 147 -13.61 11.24 8.38
CA GLU A 147 -14.93 11.88 8.26
C GLU A 147 -15.66 11.96 9.61
N HIS A 148 -15.57 10.91 10.41
CA HIS A 148 -16.14 10.83 11.76
C HIS A 148 -15.08 10.29 12.74
N PRO A 149 -15.30 10.32 14.07
CA PRO A 149 -14.48 9.57 15.02
C PRO A 149 -14.71 8.06 14.87
N PRO A 150 -13.69 7.19 14.97
CA PRO A 150 -13.86 5.75 14.78
C PRO A 150 -14.94 5.22 15.74
N PRO A 151 -15.88 4.38 15.27
CA PRO A 151 -16.95 3.87 16.12
C PRO A 151 -16.37 2.92 17.18
N ALA A 152 -17.03 2.85 18.34
CA ALA A 152 -16.61 1.97 19.44
C ALA A 152 -16.84 0.47 19.14
N ALA A 153 -17.77 0.16 18.23
CA ALA A 153 -18.07 -1.17 17.71
C ALA A 153 -18.56 -1.05 16.25
N LEU A 154 -18.40 -2.11 15.46
CA LEU A 154 -18.93 -2.18 14.10
C LEU A 154 -20.41 -2.59 14.17
N ASP A 155 -21.30 -1.81 13.54
CA ASP A 155 -22.70 -2.18 13.38
C ASP A 155 -22.84 -3.05 12.12
N GLU A 156 -23.52 -4.20 12.24
CA GLU A 156 -23.56 -5.25 11.19
C GLU A 156 -24.43 -4.87 9.97
N ASP A 157 -25.35 -3.91 10.12
CA ASP A 157 -26.39 -3.57 9.15
C ASP A 157 -26.18 -2.25 8.38
N GLU A 158 -25.24 -1.40 8.79
CA GLU A 158 -24.81 -0.25 7.98
C GLU A 158 -23.60 -0.65 7.13
N ASP A 159 -23.13 0.20 6.21
CA ASP A 159 -21.82 0.04 5.52
C ASP A 159 -20.64 0.16 6.54
N GLY A 160 -20.77 -0.44 7.73
CA GLY A 160 -19.75 -0.93 8.63
C GLY A 160 -18.89 0.11 9.31
N GLY A 161 -19.40 1.33 9.55
CA GLY A 161 -18.62 2.36 10.23
C GLY A 161 -17.28 2.69 9.56
N LEU A 162 -17.13 2.34 8.28
CA LEU A 162 -15.93 2.56 7.50
C LEU A 162 -15.84 4.03 7.13
N GLN A 163 -14.82 4.69 7.65
CA GLN A 163 -14.69 6.13 7.55
C GLN A 163 -13.84 6.49 6.35
N ASP A 164 -14.32 7.44 5.55
CA ASP A 164 -13.48 8.07 4.57
C ASP A 164 -12.38 8.87 5.28
N VAL A 165 -11.13 8.67 4.87
CA VAL A 165 -10.08 9.65 5.12
C VAL A 165 -10.38 10.84 4.22
N LEU A 166 -10.83 11.95 4.80
CA LEU A 166 -11.18 13.16 4.07
C LEU A 166 -9.93 13.93 3.65
N ALA A 167 -8.91 13.92 4.51
CA ALA A 167 -7.65 14.61 4.27
C ALA A 167 -6.45 13.86 4.86
N GLU A 168 -5.28 14.10 4.29
CA GLU A 168 -4.02 13.79 4.95
C GLU A 168 -3.27 15.11 5.19
N LEU A 169 -2.52 15.18 6.29
CA LEU A 169 -1.73 16.33 6.67
C LEU A 169 -0.29 15.87 6.86
N HIS A 170 0.64 16.55 6.21
CA HIS A 170 2.08 16.34 6.35
C HIS A 170 2.64 17.54 7.08
N LEU A 171 3.02 17.33 8.33
CA LEU A 171 3.73 18.33 9.10
C LEU A 171 5.22 18.14 8.86
N LEU A 172 5.84 19.13 8.22
CA LEU A 172 7.24 19.13 7.80
C LEU A 172 8.00 20.20 8.58
N PHE A 173 9.06 19.81 9.28
CA PHE A 173 9.95 20.67 10.05
C PHE A 173 11.39 20.13 10.02
N GLY A 174 12.40 20.99 10.06
CA GLY A 174 13.82 20.58 10.03
C GLY A 174 14.67 21.48 9.13
N ASP A 175 15.98 21.22 9.05
CA ASP A 175 16.98 22.08 8.39
C ASP A 175 16.68 22.42 6.91
N GLN A 176 15.82 21.62 6.26
CA GLN A 176 15.41 21.79 4.87
C GLN A 176 14.33 22.87 4.69
N PHE A 177 13.55 23.18 5.73
CA PHE A 177 12.50 24.21 5.69
C PHE A 177 12.86 25.36 6.64
N LYS A 178 12.86 26.60 6.13
CA LYS A 178 13.17 27.80 6.95
C LYS A 178 12.19 27.99 8.13
N GLN A 179 11.00 27.43 8.02
CA GLN A 179 9.94 27.45 9.03
C GLN A 179 9.12 26.14 8.94
N PRO A 180 8.48 25.69 10.04
CA PRO A 180 7.58 24.54 10.00
C PRO A 180 6.38 24.80 9.08
N VAL A 181 6.12 23.86 8.17
CA VAL A 181 5.00 23.94 7.21
C VAL A 181 4.11 22.73 7.39
N LEU A 182 2.80 22.97 7.44
CA LEU A 182 1.80 21.92 7.32
C LEU A 182 1.26 21.93 5.90
N VAL A 183 1.31 20.78 5.25
CA VAL A 183 0.75 20.57 3.92
C VAL A 183 -0.44 19.64 4.05
N ALA A 184 -1.64 20.09 3.67
CA ALA A 184 -2.83 19.26 3.66
C ALA A 184 -3.27 18.95 2.25
N TRP A 185 -3.87 17.76 2.10
CA TRP A 185 -4.39 17.27 0.84
C TRP A 185 -5.73 16.60 1.05
N ALA A 186 -6.68 16.83 0.15
CA ALA A 186 -7.91 16.07 0.13
C ALA A 186 -7.65 14.63 -0.36
N ARG A 187 -8.21 13.64 0.35
CA ARG A 187 -8.04 12.19 0.08
C ARG A 187 -9.29 11.54 -0.53
N SER A 188 -10.38 12.27 -0.71
CA SER A 188 -11.58 11.81 -1.42
C SER A 188 -12.31 12.95 -2.12
N ALA A 189 -13.25 12.63 -3.03
CA ALA A 189 -14.10 13.63 -3.69
C ALA A 189 -15.08 14.31 -2.72
N VAL A 190 -15.43 13.64 -1.62
CA VAL A 190 -16.16 14.24 -0.48
C VAL A 190 -15.23 15.19 0.27
N GLY A 191 -14.00 14.72 0.55
CA GLY A 191 -12.90 15.51 1.08
C GLY A 191 -12.76 16.82 0.30
N MET A 192 -12.61 16.80 -1.02
CA MET A 192 -12.44 18.02 -1.84
C MET A 192 -13.54 19.08 -1.62
N ARG A 193 -14.79 18.68 -1.35
CA ARG A 193 -15.90 19.62 -1.11
C ARG A 193 -15.88 20.23 0.28
N GLN A 194 -15.37 19.49 1.26
CA GLN A 194 -15.36 19.88 2.68
C GLN A 194 -13.95 20.23 3.19
N PHE A 195 -12.93 20.12 2.33
CA PHE A 195 -11.52 20.07 2.68
C PHE A 195 -11.03 21.26 3.52
N PRO A 196 -11.29 22.52 3.13
CA PRO A 196 -10.86 23.66 3.94
C PRO A 196 -11.50 23.65 5.33
N GLN A 197 -12.77 23.25 5.42
CA GLN A 197 -13.53 23.28 6.67
C GLN A 197 -13.13 22.13 7.60
N VAL A 198 -12.96 20.93 7.07
CA VAL A 198 -12.48 19.75 7.82
C VAL A 198 -11.08 19.98 8.36
N VAL A 199 -10.18 20.57 7.56
CA VAL A 199 -8.84 20.91 8.01
C VAL A 199 -8.89 22.00 9.08
N HIS A 200 -9.72 23.02 8.93
CA HIS A 200 -9.91 24.05 9.95
C HIS A 200 -10.47 23.47 11.27
N ASP A 201 -11.50 22.62 11.20
CA ASP A 201 -12.11 21.99 12.38
C ASP A 201 -11.11 21.13 13.17
N VAL A 202 -10.20 20.49 12.45
CA VAL A 202 -9.21 19.56 13.00
C VAL A 202 -7.93 20.25 13.46
N LEU A 203 -7.56 21.37 12.85
CA LEU A 203 -6.35 22.10 13.24
C LEU A 203 -6.62 23.25 14.21
N GLY A 204 -7.88 23.68 14.32
CA GLY A 204 -8.27 24.86 15.06
C GLY A 204 -7.45 26.09 14.66
N ASN A 205 -6.98 26.84 15.66
CA ASN A 205 -6.16 28.04 15.47
C ASN A 205 -4.64 27.76 15.44
N ALA A 206 -4.21 26.49 15.43
CA ALA A 206 -2.79 26.15 15.45
C ALA A 206 -2.01 26.64 14.21
N PRO A 207 -2.59 26.67 12.99
CA PRO A 207 -1.98 27.34 11.85
C PRO A 207 -2.05 28.87 12.03
N GLY A 208 -0.91 29.55 11.94
CA GLY A 208 -0.81 30.96 12.33
C GLY A 208 -1.25 31.99 11.27
N GLY A 209 -1.81 31.55 10.15
CA GLY A 209 -2.14 32.41 9.01
C GLY A 209 -3.10 31.76 8.01
N GLU A 210 -3.50 32.53 6.99
CA GLU A 210 -4.33 32.05 5.90
C GLU A 210 -3.59 30.97 5.09
N PRO A 211 -4.27 29.88 4.68
CA PRO A 211 -3.66 28.92 3.79
C PRO A 211 -3.32 29.54 2.45
N TRP A 212 -2.26 29.06 1.82
CA TRP A 212 -2.04 29.29 0.40
C TRP A 212 -2.25 28.00 -0.39
N LEU A 213 -2.70 28.17 -1.63
CA LEU A 213 -2.82 27.06 -2.57
C LEU A 213 -1.42 26.63 -3.01
N VAL A 214 -1.07 25.37 -2.75
CA VAL A 214 0.13 24.76 -3.30
C VAL A 214 -0.20 24.22 -4.68
N ARG A 215 0.49 24.71 -5.71
CA ARG A 215 0.45 24.10 -7.04
C ARG A 215 1.49 22.97 -7.05
N PRO A 216 1.09 21.69 -7.11
CA PRO A 216 2.03 20.56 -6.97
C PRO A 216 3.11 20.51 -8.06
N LEU A 217 2.91 21.21 -9.18
CA LEU A 217 3.86 21.31 -10.29
C LEU A 217 5.04 22.26 -10.02
N GLU A 218 4.95 23.14 -9.02
CA GLU A 218 5.93 24.20 -8.76
C GLU A 218 6.79 23.97 -7.51
N ALA A 219 6.46 22.97 -6.68
CA ALA A 219 7.17 22.66 -5.44
C ALA A 219 7.89 21.29 -5.54
N PRO A 220 9.20 21.25 -5.86
CA PRO A 220 9.94 20.01 -6.08
C PRO A 220 10.03 19.10 -4.84
N ASP A 221 9.82 19.66 -3.65
CA ASP A 221 10.02 18.97 -2.37
C ASP A 221 8.70 18.52 -1.70
N VAL A 222 7.57 18.69 -2.38
CA VAL A 222 6.24 18.32 -1.86
C VAL A 222 5.89 16.91 -2.36
N PRO A 223 5.74 15.91 -1.47
CA PRO A 223 5.48 14.53 -1.87
C PRO A 223 4.14 14.44 -2.62
N ARG A 224 4.13 13.81 -3.79
CA ARG A 224 2.92 13.70 -4.59
C ARG A 224 2.06 12.55 -4.07
N ILE A 225 0.77 12.78 -3.91
CA ILE A 225 -0.19 11.76 -3.46
C ILE A 225 -0.43 10.75 -4.57
N MET A 226 -0.27 9.46 -4.25
CA MET A 226 -0.57 8.40 -5.20
C MET A 226 -2.09 8.15 -5.33
N VAL A 227 -2.59 7.47 -6.36
CA VAL A 227 -4.00 7.05 -6.36
C VAL A 227 -4.23 5.90 -5.38
N SER A 228 -3.19 5.13 -5.09
CA SER A 228 -3.16 4.20 -3.97
C SER A 228 -3.30 4.88 -2.60
N ASP A 229 -3.10 6.19 -2.52
CA ASP A 229 -3.39 7.00 -1.34
C ASP A 229 -4.88 7.40 -1.21
N LEU A 230 -5.66 7.23 -2.28
CA LEU A 230 -7.12 7.33 -2.29
C LEU A 230 -7.79 6.00 -1.94
N VAL A 231 -7.01 4.95 -1.67
CA VAL A 231 -7.47 3.71 -1.07
C VAL A 231 -7.43 3.94 0.44
N PRO A 232 -8.53 3.74 1.16
CA PRO A 232 -8.51 3.94 2.59
C PRO A 232 -7.54 2.90 3.14
N ILE A 233 -6.50 3.37 3.81
CA ILE A 233 -5.82 2.55 4.79
C ILE A 233 -6.77 2.56 5.96
N PRO A 234 -7.51 1.47 6.22
CA PRO A 234 -8.31 1.42 7.41
C PRO A 234 -7.33 1.61 8.55
N LEU A 235 -7.78 2.45 9.45
CA LEU A 235 -6.99 2.98 10.51
C LEU A 235 -7.03 1.91 11.62
N ILE A 236 -6.29 0.82 11.39
CA ILE A 236 -6.24 -0.36 12.26
C ILE A 236 -5.38 -0.04 13.50
N SER A 237 -5.82 0.90 14.31
CA SER A 237 -5.19 1.13 15.61
C SER A 237 -6.17 1.18 16.78
N ALA A 238 -7.48 1.20 16.53
CA ALA A 238 -8.49 1.33 17.60
C ALA A 238 -9.57 0.24 17.60
N VAL A 239 -9.71 -0.55 16.54
CA VAL A 239 -10.73 -1.60 16.42
C VAL A 239 -10.03 -2.97 16.28
N PRO A 240 -10.48 -4.03 16.97
CA PRO A 240 -9.98 -5.39 16.74
C PRO A 240 -10.04 -5.72 15.25
N ASN A 241 -8.97 -6.30 14.71
CA ASN A 241 -8.90 -6.67 13.30
C ASN A 241 -9.70 -7.95 13.06
N SER A 242 -11.03 -7.82 13.04
CA SER A 242 -11.96 -8.92 12.86
C SER A 242 -12.17 -9.26 11.38
N ALA A 243 -12.68 -10.45 11.09
CA ALA A 243 -12.99 -10.86 9.72
C ALA A 243 -14.01 -9.93 9.05
N GLU A 244 -14.93 -9.36 9.84
CA GLU A 244 -15.96 -8.43 9.39
C GLU A 244 -15.34 -7.10 8.92
N LEU A 245 -14.36 -6.56 9.65
CA LEU A 245 -13.63 -5.35 9.25
C LEU A 245 -12.89 -5.57 7.91
N GLN A 246 -12.30 -6.75 7.73
CA GLN A 246 -11.57 -7.09 6.51
C GLN A 246 -12.49 -7.17 5.28
N GLU A 247 -13.64 -7.83 5.42
CA GLU A 247 -14.64 -7.92 4.37
C GLU A 247 -15.20 -6.54 4.03
N ALA A 248 -15.43 -5.70 5.03
CA ALA A 248 -15.90 -4.34 4.83
C ALA A 248 -14.85 -3.50 4.06
N VAL A 249 -13.57 -3.58 4.42
CA VAL A 249 -12.47 -2.89 3.71
C VAL A 249 -12.38 -3.36 2.26
N HIS A 250 -12.45 -4.67 2.02
CA HIS A 250 -12.45 -5.24 0.68
C HIS A 250 -13.64 -4.72 -0.15
N LYS A 251 -14.85 -4.70 0.41
CA LYS A 251 -16.05 -4.13 -0.22
C LYS A 251 -15.89 -2.65 -0.54
N LEU A 252 -15.29 -1.85 0.35
CA LEU A 252 -15.07 -0.42 0.14
C LEU A 252 -14.08 -0.16 -1.00
N VAL A 253 -12.99 -0.92 -1.05
CA VAL A 253 -12.04 -0.88 -2.18
C VAL A 253 -12.75 -1.18 -3.49
N PHE A 254 -13.55 -2.24 -3.51
CA PHE A 254 -14.32 -2.63 -4.68
C PHE A 254 -15.25 -1.49 -5.12
N LYS A 255 -16.07 -0.96 -4.20
CA LYS A 255 -16.99 0.18 -4.42
C LYS A 255 -16.27 1.41 -4.99
N ARG A 256 -15.05 1.72 -4.51
CA ARG A 256 -14.25 2.84 -5.03
C ARG A 256 -13.72 2.58 -6.44
N LEU A 257 -13.31 1.36 -6.75
CA LEU A 257 -12.96 0.99 -8.14
C LEU A 257 -14.17 1.08 -9.08
N GLU A 258 -15.38 0.77 -8.61
CA GLU A 258 -16.61 1.02 -9.39
C GLU A 258 -16.89 2.51 -9.56
N ALA A 259 -16.68 3.31 -8.52
CA ALA A 259 -16.84 4.76 -8.60
C ALA A 259 -15.85 5.37 -9.59
N TRP A 260 -14.58 4.96 -9.54
CA TRP A 260 -13.55 5.39 -10.48
C TRP A 260 -13.92 5.07 -11.94
N GLN A 261 -14.54 3.92 -12.19
CA GLN A 261 -15.01 3.54 -13.53
C GLN A 261 -16.02 4.50 -14.15
N LYS A 262 -16.67 5.32 -13.31
CA LYS A 262 -17.66 6.34 -13.68
C LYS A 262 -17.10 7.76 -13.59
N MET A 263 -15.82 7.93 -13.24
CA MET A 263 -15.19 9.24 -13.14
C MET A 263 -14.47 9.60 -14.46
N PRO A 264 -14.71 10.81 -15.00
CA PRO A 264 -13.94 11.34 -16.13
C PRO A 264 -12.43 11.33 -15.87
N SER A 265 -11.65 10.89 -16.85
CA SER A 265 -10.18 10.90 -16.80
C SER A 265 -9.61 11.79 -17.91
N PRO A 266 -8.66 12.71 -17.60
CA PRO A 266 -7.97 13.50 -18.62
C PRO A 266 -7.25 12.65 -19.68
N HIS A 267 -6.71 11.50 -19.28
CA HIS A 267 -6.03 10.56 -20.19
C HIS A 267 -6.98 9.86 -21.14
N LEU A 268 -8.25 9.79 -20.77
CA LEU A 268 -9.33 9.26 -21.59
C LEU A 268 -10.11 10.39 -22.27
N GLU A 269 -9.46 11.55 -22.49
CA GLU A 269 -10.04 12.71 -23.19
C GLU A 269 -11.31 13.23 -22.48
N GLY A 270 -11.34 13.12 -21.15
CA GLY A 270 -12.48 13.50 -20.32
C GLY A 270 -13.61 12.46 -20.29
N GLN A 271 -13.44 11.30 -20.94
CA GLN A 271 -14.39 10.19 -20.82
C GLN A 271 -14.15 9.39 -19.54
N THR A 272 -15.17 8.65 -19.12
CA THR A 272 -15.08 7.67 -18.04
C THR A 272 -14.41 6.38 -18.54
N PRO A 273 -13.78 5.57 -17.66
CA PRO A 273 -13.30 4.24 -18.02
C PRO A 273 -14.37 3.35 -18.68
N GLU A 274 -15.62 3.38 -18.21
CA GLU A 274 -16.74 2.64 -18.83
C GLU A 274 -17.00 3.07 -20.28
N ALA A 275 -17.04 4.38 -20.55
CA ALA A 275 -17.25 4.89 -21.90
C ALA A 275 -16.03 4.60 -22.80
N ALA A 276 -14.82 4.78 -22.27
CA ALA A 276 -13.58 4.55 -22.98
C ALA A 276 -13.36 3.07 -23.34
N ALA A 277 -13.91 2.13 -22.57
CA ALA A 277 -13.84 0.69 -22.88
C ALA A 277 -14.51 0.35 -24.22
N ALA A 278 -15.55 1.11 -24.60
CA ALA A 278 -16.25 0.96 -25.87
C ALA A 278 -15.60 1.76 -27.02
N ASP A 279 -14.66 2.68 -26.74
CA ASP A 279 -13.94 3.46 -27.77
C ASP A 279 -12.60 2.80 -28.12
N PRO A 280 -12.45 2.20 -29.33
CA PRO A 280 -11.21 1.56 -29.74
C PRO A 280 -9.99 2.47 -29.68
N ARG A 281 -10.17 3.79 -29.83
CA ARG A 281 -9.08 4.78 -29.81
C ARG A 281 -8.51 4.99 -28.41
N LEU A 282 -9.32 4.75 -27.38
CA LEU A 282 -8.93 4.94 -25.97
C LEU A 282 -8.54 3.62 -25.28
N ARG A 283 -8.74 2.48 -25.95
CA ARG A 283 -8.52 1.15 -25.37
C ARG A 283 -7.11 0.96 -24.79
N ILE A 284 -6.07 1.36 -25.52
CA ILE A 284 -4.67 1.24 -25.04
C ILE A 284 -4.43 2.16 -23.85
N LYS A 285 -4.94 3.40 -23.88
CA LYS A 285 -4.82 4.35 -22.77
C LYS A 285 -5.52 3.84 -21.51
N LEU A 286 -6.69 3.22 -21.66
CA LEU A 286 -7.44 2.61 -20.56
C LEU A 286 -6.73 1.38 -19.98
N LEU A 287 -6.22 0.49 -20.84
CA LEU A 287 -5.45 -0.67 -20.39
C LEU A 287 -4.16 -0.27 -19.65
N ALA A 288 -3.47 0.76 -20.15
CA ALA A 288 -2.28 1.33 -19.52
C ALA A 288 -2.60 1.93 -18.14
N LEU A 289 -3.73 2.62 -18.03
CA LEU A 289 -4.24 3.17 -16.79
C LEU A 289 -4.52 2.08 -15.76
N LEU A 290 -5.20 0.99 -16.17
CA LEU A 290 -5.46 -0.16 -15.32
C LEU A 290 -4.16 -0.87 -14.90
N LEU A 291 -3.19 -1.01 -15.79
CA LEU A 291 -1.88 -1.62 -15.49
C LEU A 291 -1.13 -0.82 -14.42
N ASN A 292 -1.10 0.51 -14.53
CA ASN A 292 -0.48 1.39 -13.54
C ASN A 292 -1.17 1.27 -12.17
N TRP A 293 -2.51 1.23 -12.16
CA TRP A 293 -3.28 1.08 -10.93
C TRP A 293 -3.05 -0.28 -10.27
N GLU A 294 -3.07 -1.36 -11.04
CA GLU A 294 -2.79 -2.71 -10.55
C GLU A 294 -1.39 -2.79 -9.92
N ALA A 295 -0.37 -2.24 -10.58
CA ALA A 295 0.99 -2.20 -10.07
C ALA A 295 1.10 -1.42 -8.76
N ALA A 296 0.46 -0.24 -8.68
CA ALA A 296 0.46 0.56 -7.46
C ALA A 296 -0.30 -0.13 -6.32
N TYR A 297 -1.47 -0.69 -6.60
CA TYR A 297 -2.30 -1.38 -5.62
C TYR A 297 -1.65 -2.68 -5.13
N GLY A 298 -0.91 -3.37 -6.01
CA GLY A 298 -0.17 -4.58 -5.67
C GLY A 298 0.98 -4.39 -4.67
N THR A 299 1.31 -3.15 -4.30
CA THR A 299 2.21 -2.83 -3.17
C THR A 299 1.51 -2.72 -1.82
N GLN A 300 0.18 -2.66 -1.83
CA GLN A 300 -0.65 -2.49 -0.63
C GLN A 300 -1.48 -3.74 -0.32
N ASP A 301 -1.91 -4.45 -1.35
CA ASP A 301 -2.73 -5.65 -1.22
C ASP A 301 -2.12 -6.80 -2.03
N SER A 302 -2.01 -7.96 -1.40
CA SER A 302 -1.58 -9.17 -2.09
C SER A 302 -2.57 -9.57 -3.19
N ARG A 303 -3.87 -9.28 -3.06
CA ARG A 303 -4.99 -9.71 -3.93
C ARG A 303 -5.31 -8.77 -5.09
N ALA A 304 -4.46 -7.77 -5.37
CA ALA A 304 -4.67 -6.80 -6.46
C ALA A 304 -4.96 -7.47 -7.82
N ASP A 305 -4.20 -8.50 -8.19
CA ASP A 305 -4.37 -9.25 -9.43
C ASP A 305 -5.82 -9.72 -9.68
N SER A 306 -6.42 -10.38 -8.70
CA SER A 306 -7.80 -10.89 -8.79
C SER A 306 -8.83 -9.77 -8.93
N LEU A 307 -8.61 -8.67 -8.21
CA LEU A 307 -9.48 -7.49 -8.23
C LEU A 307 -9.45 -6.80 -9.59
N PHE A 308 -8.26 -6.57 -10.14
CA PHE A 308 -8.11 -5.92 -11.45
C PHE A 308 -8.49 -6.86 -12.60
N ALA A 309 -8.36 -8.18 -12.43
CA ALA A 309 -8.91 -9.15 -13.37
C ALA A 309 -10.43 -9.03 -13.49
N ALA A 310 -11.15 -8.93 -12.35
CA ALA A 310 -12.60 -8.74 -12.33
C ALA A 310 -13.04 -7.39 -12.95
N VAL A 311 -12.27 -6.32 -12.72
CA VAL A 311 -12.51 -5.01 -13.36
C VAL A 311 -12.38 -5.10 -14.88
N ARG A 312 -11.34 -5.76 -15.39
CA ARG A 312 -11.14 -5.96 -16.83
C ARG A 312 -12.26 -6.77 -17.45
N GLU A 313 -12.67 -7.87 -16.81
CA GLU A 313 -13.78 -8.70 -17.26
C GLU A 313 -15.08 -7.89 -17.40
N ARG A 314 -15.42 -7.11 -16.36
CA ARG A 314 -16.62 -6.26 -16.39
C ARG A 314 -16.61 -5.23 -17.52
N LEU A 315 -15.45 -4.65 -17.82
CA LEU A 315 -15.28 -3.67 -18.88
C LEU A 315 -15.12 -4.32 -20.28
N GLY A 316 -15.13 -5.65 -20.38
CA GLY A 316 -14.90 -6.35 -21.65
C GLY A 316 -13.48 -6.19 -22.19
N LEU A 317 -12.50 -5.97 -21.31
CA LEU A 317 -11.10 -5.74 -21.63
C LEU A 317 -10.27 -7.04 -21.55
N PRO A 318 -9.21 -7.17 -22.37
CA PRO A 318 -8.34 -8.35 -22.32
C PRO A 318 -7.53 -8.37 -21.02
N GLN A 319 -7.24 -9.58 -20.53
CA GLN A 319 -6.28 -9.79 -19.45
C GLN A 319 -4.84 -9.63 -19.99
N PRO A 320 -3.90 -9.11 -19.17
CA PRO A 320 -2.50 -9.03 -19.56
C PRO A 320 -1.91 -10.41 -19.87
N GLN A 321 -1.03 -10.49 -20.86
CA GLN A 321 -0.28 -11.72 -21.11
C GLN A 321 0.72 -11.98 -19.99
N GLN A 322 0.95 -13.27 -19.70
CA GLN A 322 2.02 -13.65 -18.79
C GLN A 322 3.39 -13.43 -19.43
N VAL A 323 4.34 -12.97 -18.64
CA VAL A 323 5.67 -12.55 -19.11
C VAL A 323 6.72 -13.55 -18.67
N GLU A 324 7.57 -13.98 -19.60
CA GLU A 324 8.73 -14.81 -19.29
C GLU A 324 9.82 -13.96 -18.62
N CYS A 325 10.49 -14.53 -17.62
CA CYS A 325 11.68 -13.90 -17.04
C CYS A 325 12.92 -14.46 -17.72
N ASP A 326 13.78 -13.56 -18.21
CA ASP A 326 15.14 -13.91 -18.61
C ASP A 326 16.00 -14.04 -17.33
N PRO A 327 16.53 -15.23 -17.02
CA PRO A 327 17.40 -15.42 -15.85
C PRO A 327 18.70 -14.63 -15.94
N ASP A 328 19.19 -14.31 -17.15
CA ASP A 328 20.42 -13.56 -17.35
C ASP A 328 20.21 -12.05 -17.29
N LEU A 329 18.96 -11.58 -17.38
CA LEU A 329 18.60 -10.16 -17.35
C LEU A 329 17.30 -9.93 -16.56
N PRO A 330 17.31 -10.07 -15.21
CA PRO A 330 16.10 -10.10 -14.37
C PRO A 330 15.43 -8.72 -14.19
N LEU A 331 15.72 -7.76 -15.06
CA LEU A 331 15.23 -6.39 -14.97
C LEU A 331 13.89 -6.27 -15.68
N LEU A 332 12.83 -6.59 -14.95
CA LEU A 332 11.45 -6.42 -15.41
C LEU A 332 10.87 -5.09 -14.89
N PRO A 333 10.02 -4.40 -15.68
CA PRO A 333 9.17 -3.33 -15.15
C PRO A 333 8.34 -3.80 -13.96
N VAL A 334 8.26 -2.98 -12.90
CA VAL A 334 7.44 -3.25 -11.70
C VAL A 334 6.00 -3.58 -12.07
N ALA A 335 5.45 -2.89 -13.08
CA ALA A 335 4.10 -3.11 -13.58
C ALA A 335 3.83 -4.53 -14.09
N LEU A 336 4.87 -5.31 -14.41
CA LEU A 336 4.75 -6.68 -14.90
C LEU A 336 5.09 -7.73 -13.84
N PHE A 337 5.47 -7.34 -12.62
CA PHE A 337 5.84 -8.29 -11.56
C PHE A 337 4.68 -9.25 -11.23
N ALA A 338 3.46 -8.70 -11.14
CA ALA A 338 2.25 -9.48 -10.93
C ALA A 338 1.83 -10.33 -12.15
N HIS A 339 2.54 -10.23 -13.29
CA HIS A 339 2.24 -10.93 -14.54
C HIS A 339 3.34 -11.90 -14.97
N VAL A 340 4.37 -12.10 -14.15
CA VAL A 340 5.41 -13.10 -14.40
C VAL A 340 4.78 -14.48 -14.55
N ARG A 341 5.24 -15.23 -15.55
CA ARG A 341 4.85 -16.62 -15.80
C ARG A 341 5.55 -17.56 -14.81
N LEU A 342 4.79 -18.44 -14.17
CA LEU A 342 5.26 -19.26 -13.03
C LEU A 342 5.07 -20.76 -13.24
N ASP A 343 4.93 -21.21 -14.50
CA ASP A 343 4.51 -22.57 -14.86
C ASP A 343 5.43 -23.64 -14.27
N GLY A 344 5.03 -24.21 -13.12
CA GLY A 344 5.44 -25.51 -12.55
C GLY A 344 6.93 -25.74 -12.26
N ASN A 345 7.84 -24.87 -12.69
CA ASN A 345 9.27 -24.98 -12.48
C ASN A 345 9.75 -23.79 -11.66
N ALA A 346 9.81 -23.96 -10.33
CA ALA A 346 10.41 -22.99 -9.40
C ALA A 346 11.80 -22.49 -9.86
N ARG A 347 12.55 -23.34 -10.57
CA ARG A 347 13.87 -23.03 -11.18
C ARG A 347 13.87 -21.95 -12.26
N ALA A 348 12.70 -21.54 -12.77
CA ALA A 348 12.59 -20.50 -13.78
C ALA A 348 12.46 -19.09 -13.19
N ILE A 349 12.29 -18.95 -11.87
CA ILE A 349 12.11 -17.64 -11.21
C ILE A 349 13.48 -17.13 -10.75
N PRO A 350 13.99 -16.01 -11.31
CA PRO A 350 15.25 -15.45 -10.84
C PRO A 350 15.10 -14.94 -9.40
N VAL A 351 15.90 -15.45 -8.46
CA VAL A 351 15.84 -15.01 -7.04
C VAL A 351 16.08 -13.51 -6.90
N GLN A 352 16.87 -12.92 -7.79
CA GLN A 352 17.06 -11.46 -7.83
C GLN A 352 15.76 -10.70 -8.11
N LEU A 353 14.86 -11.24 -8.93
CA LEU A 353 13.55 -10.65 -9.17
C LEU A 353 12.67 -10.73 -7.92
N VAL A 354 12.70 -11.87 -7.22
CA VAL A 354 11.99 -12.06 -5.95
C VAL A 354 12.44 -11.03 -4.91
N ARG A 355 13.76 -10.89 -4.72
CA ARG A 355 14.34 -9.90 -3.80
C ARG A 355 14.02 -8.47 -4.20
N THR A 356 13.95 -8.18 -5.50
CA THR A 356 13.53 -6.86 -5.99
C THR A 356 12.06 -6.59 -5.67
N ALA A 357 11.18 -7.58 -5.84
CA ALA A 357 9.78 -7.46 -5.44
C ALA A 357 9.63 -7.23 -3.93
N ILE A 358 10.41 -7.93 -3.11
CA ILE A 358 10.47 -7.71 -1.64
C ILE A 358 10.96 -6.30 -1.30
N HIS A 359 12.02 -5.82 -1.97
CA HIS A 359 12.56 -4.48 -1.74
C HIS A 359 11.55 -3.38 -2.06
N LEU A 360 10.75 -3.59 -3.12
CA LEU A 360 9.69 -2.69 -3.54
C LEU A 360 8.35 -2.95 -2.84
N SER A 361 8.31 -3.89 -1.89
CA SER A 361 7.11 -4.33 -1.18
C SER A 361 5.92 -4.66 -2.10
N HIS A 362 6.17 -5.26 -3.28
CA HIS A 362 5.11 -5.63 -4.21
C HIS A 362 4.40 -6.92 -3.77
N LEU A 363 3.52 -6.81 -2.77
CA LEU A 363 2.81 -7.91 -2.10
C LEU A 363 2.16 -8.92 -3.06
N THR A 364 1.51 -8.48 -4.14
CA THR A 364 0.90 -9.40 -5.12
C THR A 364 1.93 -10.31 -5.77
N ALA A 365 3.04 -9.74 -6.23
CA ALA A 365 4.11 -10.50 -6.85
C ALA A 365 4.79 -11.42 -5.84
N ILE A 366 5.07 -10.92 -4.63
CA ILE A 366 5.66 -11.71 -3.53
C ILE A 366 4.78 -12.91 -3.19
N ARG A 367 3.44 -12.74 -3.14
CA ARG A 367 2.50 -13.85 -2.93
C ARG A 367 2.61 -14.90 -4.03
N ARG A 368 2.52 -14.47 -5.30
CA ARG A 368 2.62 -15.39 -6.45
C ARG A 368 3.96 -16.12 -6.47
N PHE A 369 5.06 -15.45 -6.14
CA PHE A 369 6.38 -16.07 -6.01
C PHE A 369 6.45 -17.06 -4.84
N ALA A 370 5.89 -16.72 -3.67
CA ALA A 370 5.84 -17.64 -2.54
C ALA A 370 5.10 -18.94 -2.89
N GLU A 371 3.97 -18.83 -3.59
CA GLU A 371 3.19 -19.99 -4.04
C GLU A 371 3.99 -20.86 -5.03
N ALA A 372 4.71 -20.24 -5.97
CA ALA A 372 5.50 -20.96 -6.96
C ALA A 372 6.80 -21.57 -6.40
N LEU A 373 7.35 -21.00 -5.33
CA LEU A 373 8.58 -21.45 -4.68
C LEU A 373 8.35 -22.40 -3.50
N GLN A 374 7.09 -22.68 -3.13
CA GLN A 374 6.76 -23.47 -1.94
C GLN A 374 7.37 -24.88 -1.94
N ASP A 375 7.47 -25.49 -3.12
CA ASP A 375 8.01 -26.85 -3.30
C ASP A 375 9.47 -26.83 -3.81
N ALA A 376 10.16 -25.68 -3.73
CA ALA A 376 11.55 -25.57 -4.14
C ALA A 376 12.45 -26.45 -3.26
N THR A 377 13.43 -27.11 -3.90
CA THR A 377 14.36 -28.04 -3.21
C THR A 377 15.80 -27.55 -3.19
N ASP A 378 16.13 -26.55 -4.00
CA ASP A 378 17.43 -25.89 -3.95
C ASP A 378 17.45 -24.80 -2.87
N ASP A 379 18.63 -24.63 -2.25
CA ASP A 379 18.80 -23.75 -1.09
C ASP A 379 18.46 -22.29 -1.40
N GLU A 380 18.72 -21.81 -2.62
CA GLU A 380 18.53 -20.41 -2.98
C GLU A 380 17.04 -20.07 -3.16
N SER A 381 16.30 -20.88 -3.92
CA SER A 381 14.85 -20.73 -4.07
C SER A 381 14.10 -21.01 -2.77
N HIS A 382 14.57 -21.96 -1.95
CA HIS A 382 13.99 -22.22 -0.61
C HIS A 382 14.18 -21.03 0.33
N ALA A 383 15.38 -20.42 0.34
CA ALA A 383 15.61 -19.20 1.12
C ALA A 383 14.72 -18.04 0.62
N ALA A 384 14.57 -17.89 -0.70
CA ALA A 384 13.69 -16.89 -1.29
C ALA A 384 12.21 -17.11 -0.90
N PHE A 385 11.74 -18.35 -0.85
CA PHE A 385 10.41 -18.69 -0.33
C PHE A 385 10.22 -18.22 1.12
N VAL A 386 11.18 -18.52 2.00
CA VAL A 386 11.15 -18.08 3.41
C VAL A 386 11.14 -16.55 3.52
N GLU A 387 11.96 -15.85 2.71
CA GLU A 387 11.97 -14.39 2.63
C GLU A 387 10.59 -13.82 2.21
N CYS A 388 9.94 -14.42 1.20
CA CYS A 388 8.60 -14.03 0.76
C CYS A 388 7.57 -14.21 1.88
N CYS A 389 7.51 -15.40 2.49
CA CYS A 389 6.58 -15.68 3.58
C CYS A 389 6.80 -14.75 4.79
N LYS A 390 8.06 -14.44 5.12
CA LYS A 390 8.41 -13.46 6.15
C LYS A 390 7.87 -12.07 5.83
N HIS A 391 8.02 -11.62 4.59
CA HIS A 391 7.54 -10.31 4.16
C HIS A 391 6.00 -10.23 4.17
N LEU A 392 5.32 -11.24 3.62
CA LEU A 392 3.86 -11.35 3.66
C LEU A 392 3.35 -11.44 5.11
N GLY A 393 4.03 -12.21 5.96
CA GLY A 393 3.75 -12.31 7.39
C GLY A 393 3.90 -10.99 8.17
N LYS A 394 4.52 -9.96 7.60
CA LYS A 394 4.63 -8.62 8.21
C LYS A 394 3.70 -7.61 7.57
N HIS A 395 3.53 -7.68 6.25
CA HIS A 395 2.90 -6.61 5.47
C HIS A 395 1.53 -6.96 4.90
N THR A 396 1.13 -8.24 4.91
CA THR A 396 -0.23 -8.62 4.49
C THR A 396 -1.26 -8.03 5.46
N PHE A 397 -2.24 -7.38 4.87
CA PHE A 397 -3.32 -6.70 5.56
C PHE A 397 -4.19 -7.68 6.39
N TYR A 398 -4.55 -8.81 5.78
CA TYR A 398 -5.40 -9.86 6.34
C TYR A 398 -4.66 -10.71 7.40
N PRO A 399 -5.01 -10.64 8.70
CA PRO A 399 -4.33 -11.36 9.78
C PRO A 399 -4.35 -12.88 9.67
N GLU A 400 -5.45 -13.49 9.21
CA GLU A 400 -5.52 -14.94 9.01
C GLU A 400 -4.52 -15.38 7.94
N GLU A 401 -4.47 -14.64 6.83
CA GLU A 401 -3.51 -14.88 5.76
C GLU A 401 -2.07 -14.62 6.25
N ARG A 402 -1.86 -13.55 7.04
CA ARG A 402 -0.58 -13.25 7.69
C ARG A 402 -0.11 -14.42 8.57
N LEU A 403 -1.01 -14.99 9.37
CA LEU A 403 -0.72 -16.14 10.23
C LEU A 403 -0.33 -17.37 9.40
N GLN A 404 -1.04 -17.64 8.31
CA GLN A 404 -0.70 -18.73 7.39
C GLN A 404 0.69 -18.56 6.78
N TRP A 405 1.05 -17.34 6.34
CA TRP A 405 2.39 -17.07 5.81
C TRP A 405 3.49 -17.24 6.86
N LEU A 406 3.26 -16.78 8.10
CA LEU A 406 4.20 -16.98 9.20
C LEU A 406 4.37 -18.47 9.56
N GLU A 407 3.30 -19.25 9.52
CA GLU A 407 3.34 -20.70 9.76
C GLU A 407 4.08 -21.46 8.65
N ARG A 408 3.88 -21.06 7.39
CA ARG A 408 4.63 -21.60 6.25
C ARG A 408 6.12 -21.30 6.38
N ALA A 409 6.48 -20.06 6.72
CA ALA A 409 7.89 -19.68 6.94
C ALA A 409 8.51 -20.48 8.09
N ARG A 410 7.81 -20.59 9.23
CA ARG A 410 8.24 -21.37 10.39
C ARG A 410 8.47 -22.84 10.04
N SER A 411 7.57 -23.44 9.25
CA SER A 411 7.68 -24.86 8.86
C SER A 411 8.80 -25.13 7.87
N ALA A 412 9.24 -24.09 7.14
CA ALA A 412 10.29 -24.18 6.14
C ALA A 412 11.71 -23.92 6.68
N VAL A 413 11.85 -23.35 7.88
CA VAL A 413 13.17 -23.22 8.52
C VAL A 413 13.47 -24.44 9.39
N SER A 414 14.75 -24.83 9.45
CA SER A 414 15.19 -25.89 10.36
C SER A 414 14.86 -25.54 11.81
N ASP A 415 14.60 -26.56 12.65
CA ASP A 415 14.34 -26.47 14.10
C ASP A 415 15.49 -25.87 14.94
N SER A 416 16.44 -25.15 14.34
CA SER A 416 17.36 -24.31 15.11
C SER A 416 16.53 -23.31 15.93
N ASP A 417 16.69 -23.34 17.25
CA ASP A 417 15.92 -22.57 18.24
C ASP A 417 15.77 -21.08 17.91
N THR A 418 16.70 -20.49 17.14
CA THR A 418 16.70 -19.05 16.82
C THR A 418 15.85 -18.68 15.61
N ALA A 419 15.81 -19.53 14.57
CA ALA A 419 15.16 -19.20 13.30
C ALA A 419 13.63 -19.35 13.37
N SER A 420 13.15 -20.41 14.02
CA SER A 420 11.71 -20.62 14.25
C SER A 420 11.12 -19.58 15.21
N LEU A 421 11.92 -19.12 16.17
CA LEU A 421 11.49 -18.19 17.21
C LEU A 421 11.19 -16.78 16.70
N GLU A 422 11.88 -16.31 15.65
CA GLU A 422 11.52 -15.04 15.01
C GLU A 422 10.07 -15.07 14.51
N PHE A 423 9.66 -16.18 13.87
CA PHE A 423 8.30 -16.33 13.36
C PHE A 423 7.28 -16.47 14.48
N ASP A 424 7.61 -17.18 15.56
CA ASP A 424 6.75 -17.28 16.73
C ASP A 424 6.51 -15.93 17.41
N LEU A 425 7.55 -15.10 17.54
CA LEU A 425 7.39 -13.73 18.03
C LEU A 425 6.49 -12.90 17.11
N ALA A 426 6.63 -13.03 15.79
CA ALA A 426 5.80 -12.32 14.81
C ALA A 426 4.32 -12.77 14.79
N ARG A 427 4.02 -14.01 15.21
CA ARG A 427 2.65 -14.54 15.31
C ARG A 427 1.87 -13.95 16.48
N LEU A 428 2.54 -13.59 17.58
CA LEU A 428 1.90 -13.12 18.81
C LEU A 428 0.96 -11.91 18.62
N PRO A 429 1.38 -10.79 17.99
CA PRO A 429 0.47 -9.67 17.73
C PRO A 429 -0.70 -10.05 16.83
N THR A 430 -0.47 -10.97 15.88
CA THR A 430 -1.49 -11.43 14.94
C THR A 430 -2.55 -12.27 15.65
N LEU A 431 -2.14 -13.23 16.49
CA LEU A 431 -3.06 -14.03 17.32
C LEU A 431 -3.87 -13.15 18.29
N ALA A 432 -3.22 -12.16 18.89
CA ALA A 432 -3.90 -11.18 19.75
C ALA A 432 -4.98 -10.40 18.98
N SER A 433 -4.66 -9.93 17.76
CA SER A 433 -5.61 -9.18 16.91
C SER A 433 -6.82 -10.01 16.46
N LEU A 434 -6.64 -11.33 16.31
CA LEU A 434 -7.69 -12.28 15.96
C LEU A 434 -8.53 -12.74 17.17
N GLY A 435 -8.28 -12.23 18.37
CA GLY A 435 -8.95 -12.68 19.60
C GLY A 435 -8.60 -14.12 20.00
N LYS A 436 -7.60 -14.76 19.35
CA LYS A 436 -7.10 -16.11 19.63
C LYS A 436 -6.23 -16.12 20.90
N THR A 437 -6.80 -15.61 21.98
CA THR A 437 -6.09 -15.29 23.22
C THR A 437 -5.50 -16.53 23.90
N ALA A 438 -6.19 -17.68 23.83
CA ALA A 438 -5.69 -18.94 24.35
C ALA A 438 -4.46 -19.45 23.57
N GLU A 439 -4.48 -19.38 22.24
CA GLU A 439 -3.34 -19.73 21.39
C GLU A 439 -2.16 -18.78 21.62
N ALA A 440 -2.42 -17.47 21.76
CA ALA A 440 -1.41 -16.47 22.06
C ALA A 440 -0.75 -16.71 23.42
N LEU A 441 -1.53 -16.99 24.47
CA LEU A 441 -1.00 -17.31 25.81
C LEU A 441 -0.18 -18.60 25.82
N ALA A 442 -0.61 -19.64 25.10
CA ALA A 442 0.15 -20.87 24.97
C ALA A 442 1.52 -20.60 24.30
N LEU A 443 1.54 -19.77 23.25
CA LEU A 443 2.77 -19.40 22.56
C LEU A 443 3.70 -18.55 23.45
N VAL A 444 3.16 -17.59 24.20
CA VAL A 444 3.92 -16.82 25.21
C VAL A 444 4.60 -17.76 26.21
N HIS A 445 3.87 -18.73 26.76
CA HIS A 445 4.45 -19.69 27.71
C HIS A 445 5.57 -20.54 27.11
N GLN A 446 5.46 -20.93 25.84
CA GLN A 446 6.54 -21.63 25.15
C GLN A 446 7.78 -20.74 25.01
N LEU A 447 7.59 -19.48 24.61
CA LEU A 447 8.65 -18.51 24.36
C LEU A 447 9.33 -18.00 25.65
N GLU A 448 8.63 -17.94 26.79
CA GLU A 448 9.18 -17.59 28.11
C GLU A 448 10.42 -18.40 28.49
N SER A 449 10.44 -19.68 28.11
CA SER A 449 11.57 -20.56 28.39
C SER A 449 12.75 -20.41 27.42
N ALA A 450 12.51 -19.82 26.24
CA ALA A 450 13.47 -19.74 25.14
C ALA A 450 14.16 -18.37 25.03
N ILE A 451 13.43 -17.27 25.32
CA ILE A 451 13.94 -15.89 25.20
C ILE A 451 15.22 -15.64 26.01
N PRO A 452 15.34 -16.05 27.30
CA PRO A 452 16.56 -15.84 28.07
C PRO A 452 17.79 -16.55 27.50
N LYS A 453 17.60 -17.63 26.72
CA LYS A 453 18.69 -18.35 26.06
C LYS A 453 19.18 -17.63 24.81
N LEU A 454 18.28 -16.94 24.11
CA LEU A 454 18.57 -16.23 22.85
C LEU A 454 19.06 -14.80 23.07
N PHE A 455 18.57 -14.16 24.12
CA PHE A 455 18.93 -12.79 24.49
C PHE A 455 19.48 -12.76 25.93
N PRO A 456 20.60 -13.45 26.22
CA PRO A 456 21.10 -13.62 27.58
C PRO A 456 21.50 -12.30 28.27
N ASN A 457 21.71 -11.23 27.49
CA ASN A 457 22.14 -9.92 27.96
C ASN A 457 21.15 -8.79 27.63
N ASP A 458 19.96 -9.10 27.10
CA ASP A 458 18.95 -8.09 26.79
C ASP A 458 17.62 -8.44 27.48
N PRO A 459 17.22 -7.70 28.53
CA PRO A 459 15.96 -7.94 29.23
C PRO A 459 14.74 -7.41 28.47
N GLN A 460 14.89 -6.58 27.43
CA GLN A 460 13.77 -5.95 26.73
C GLN A 460 12.78 -6.95 26.11
N PRO A 461 13.22 -8.00 25.39
CA PRO A 461 12.29 -8.96 24.79
C PRO A 461 11.41 -9.66 25.83
N LEU A 462 11.99 -9.99 27.00
CA LEU A 462 11.27 -10.63 28.10
C LEU A 462 10.26 -9.66 28.73
N GLN A 463 10.62 -8.38 28.91
CA GLN A 463 9.72 -7.35 29.44
C GLN A 463 8.54 -7.08 28.49
N GLN A 464 8.80 -6.93 27.20
CA GLN A 464 7.75 -6.72 26.18
C GLN A 464 6.75 -7.88 26.16
N MET A 465 7.24 -9.12 26.26
CA MET A 465 6.38 -10.29 26.31
C MET A 465 5.58 -10.38 27.61
N GLN A 466 6.14 -10.00 28.77
CA GLN A 466 5.38 -9.94 30.03
C GLN A 466 4.24 -8.90 29.96
N MET A 467 4.49 -7.74 29.35
CA MET A 467 3.44 -6.74 29.11
C MET A 467 2.34 -7.29 28.20
N LEU A 468 2.72 -7.98 27.11
CA LEU A 468 1.76 -8.62 26.21
C LEU A 468 0.94 -9.69 26.94
N LYS A 469 1.57 -10.53 27.78
CA LYS A 469 0.89 -11.55 28.59
C LYS A 469 -0.15 -10.95 29.52
N GLN A 470 0.18 -9.84 30.19
CA GLN A 470 -0.76 -9.12 31.05
C GLN A 470 -1.95 -8.57 30.26
N ALA A 471 -1.69 -7.97 29.08
CA ALA A 471 -2.74 -7.49 28.19
C ALA A 471 -3.66 -8.63 27.71
N LEU A 472 -3.10 -9.77 27.30
CA LEU A 472 -3.85 -10.95 26.87
C LEU A 472 -4.72 -11.53 28.00
N HIS A 473 -4.21 -11.62 29.23
CA HIS A 473 -5.02 -12.06 30.37
C HIS A 473 -6.16 -11.10 30.69
N ALA A 474 -5.94 -9.79 30.56
CA ALA A 474 -6.99 -8.79 30.72
C ALA A 474 -8.09 -8.96 29.65
N MET A 475 -7.70 -9.17 28.40
CA MET A 475 -8.64 -9.46 27.29
C MET A 475 -9.44 -10.74 27.53
N GLN A 476 -8.79 -11.82 27.99
CA GLN A 476 -9.46 -13.08 28.31
C GLN A 476 -10.48 -12.92 29.44
N SER A 477 -10.15 -12.11 30.44
CA SER A 477 -11.02 -11.85 31.59
C SER A 477 -12.21 -10.95 31.24
N ALA A 478 -12.03 -10.01 30.31
CA ALA A 478 -13.09 -9.14 29.80
C ALA A 478 -14.08 -9.87 28.86
N ALA A 479 -13.64 -10.91 28.16
CA ALA A 479 -14.47 -11.71 27.27
C ALA A 479 -15.30 -12.79 28.00
N ALA A 480 -15.04 -13.04 29.29
CA ALA A 480 -15.88 -13.92 30.10
C ALA A 480 -17.17 -13.18 30.47
N GLU A 481 -18.34 -13.67 30.03
CA GLU A 481 -19.63 -13.16 30.51
C GLU A 481 -19.65 -13.18 32.05
N PRO A 482 -20.13 -12.10 32.71
CA PRO A 482 -20.41 -12.20 34.13
C PRO A 482 -21.41 -13.35 34.34
N PRO A 483 -21.26 -14.16 35.40
CA PRO A 483 -22.20 -15.24 35.65
C PRO A 483 -23.62 -14.67 35.66
N PRO A 484 -24.63 -15.41 35.13
CA PRO A 484 -26.00 -14.93 35.15
C PRO A 484 -26.34 -14.52 36.57
N SER A 485 -26.64 -13.23 36.77
CA SER A 485 -27.05 -12.75 38.07
C SER A 485 -28.45 -13.30 38.33
N ASP A 486 -28.54 -14.43 39.03
CA ASP A 486 -29.81 -15.00 39.52
C ASP A 486 -30.50 -14.11 40.57
N THR A 487 -30.01 -12.90 40.82
CA THR A 487 -30.71 -11.86 41.57
C THR A 487 -31.31 -10.83 40.64
N ILE A 488 -32.56 -11.07 40.25
CA ILE A 488 -33.49 -10.02 39.83
C ILE A 488 -33.58 -9.02 41.00
N TRP A 489 -33.07 -7.82 40.79
CA TRP A 489 -33.28 -6.70 41.70
C TRP A 489 -34.70 -6.16 41.49
N THR A 490 -35.60 -6.33 42.46
CA THR A 490 -36.90 -5.66 42.52
C THR A 490 -36.90 -4.52 43.54
N PRO A 491 -37.47 -3.35 43.23
CA PRO A 491 -37.43 -2.15 44.06
C PRO A 491 -38.51 -2.15 45.18
N GLU A 492 -38.62 -3.22 45.98
CA GLU A 492 -39.59 -3.27 47.11
C GLU A 492 -39.01 -3.75 48.45
N ALA A 493 -37.70 -3.94 48.57
CA ALA A 493 -37.05 -4.25 49.83
C ALA A 493 -36.25 -3.05 50.39
N GLN A 494 -36.91 -1.91 50.60
CA GLN A 494 -36.42 -0.88 51.53
C GLN A 494 -37.35 -0.83 52.74
N THR A 495 -36.98 -1.59 53.77
CA THR A 495 -37.40 -1.28 55.14
C THR A 495 -36.85 0.10 55.48
N ALA A 496 -37.75 1.03 55.78
CA ALA A 496 -37.47 2.44 56.00
C ALA A 496 -36.40 2.67 57.08
N PRO A 497 -35.37 3.51 56.85
CA PRO A 497 -34.51 4.00 57.92
C PRO A 497 -35.23 5.11 58.71
N ALA A 498 -35.07 5.07 60.02
CA ALA A 498 -35.54 6.08 60.96
C ALA A 498 -35.05 7.49 60.59
N LYS A 499 -35.95 8.47 60.62
CA LYS A 499 -35.70 9.89 60.33
C LYS A 499 -34.58 10.46 61.22
N PRO A 500 -33.63 11.24 60.67
CA PRO A 500 -32.80 12.13 61.47
C PRO A 500 -33.59 13.42 61.76
N GLY A 501 -33.85 13.70 63.03
CA GLY A 501 -34.51 14.92 63.47
C GLY A 501 -33.62 16.14 63.25
N LEU A 502 -34.14 17.15 62.54
CA LEU A 502 -33.64 18.52 62.58
C LEU A 502 -33.92 19.10 63.98
N TRP A 503 -32.89 19.66 64.61
CA TRP A 503 -33.01 20.42 65.85
C TRP A 503 -32.96 21.92 65.52
N LEU A 504 -34.01 22.66 65.88
CA LEU A 504 -34.01 24.12 65.96
C LEU A 504 -34.65 24.53 67.31
N PRO A 505 -34.12 25.55 67.99
CA PRO A 505 -34.45 25.87 69.39
C PRO A 505 -35.82 26.54 69.55
N ASP A 506 -36.57 26.11 70.56
CA ASP A 506 -37.85 26.68 71.01
C ASP A 506 -37.70 28.15 71.41
N GLN A 507 -38.67 29.02 71.09
CA GLN A 507 -39.30 30.01 71.99
C GLN A 507 -40.61 30.59 71.41
N GLU A 508 -41.68 30.44 72.22
CA GLU A 508 -43.02 31.08 72.28
C GLU A 508 -44.09 30.83 71.21
#